data_AF-A0A3B8ZHB9-F1
#
_entry.id   AF-A0A3B8ZHB9-F1
#
_cell.length_a   1.000
_cell.length_b   1.000
_cell.length_c   1.000
_cell.angle_alpha   90.00
_cell.angle_beta   90.00
_cell.angle_gamma   90.00
#
_symmetry.space_group_name_H-M   'P 1'
#
loop_
_entity.id
_entity.type
_entity.pdbx_description
1 polymer ?
#
loop_
_entity_poly.entity_id
_entity_poly.type
_entity_poly.pdbx_seq_one_letter_code
_entity_poly.pdbx_strand_id
1 'polypeptide(L)'
;AAKVLSDIGYKNVYTKIGDGFFGWQEHAPFDRIIVTCSPENVPQPLIDQLAEKGLMIIPVGERYQQMLYLLRKKNGKLEREALRPTLFVPMTGQAEDDRKIKSDPSNPSLVNGDFQQRPLASGDIPGWYYQRGLNWKSDSVAPSENFVEFENDTPGRPTQLLQGVPLDGRIVKRINLSAQVQTKSVRQGLDRNELPAVAIRFYDQSRNLLATQFLGPFQGTAKWREESRNFRVPQETREAIVAVGLFGATGVAAFDKIVVRPVGR
;
A
#
# COMPACT_ATOMS: atom_id res chain seq x y z
N ALA A 1 4.48 27.38 4.89
CA ALA A 1 5.48 26.96 3.88
C ALA A 1 6.32 28.14 3.38
N ALA A 2 5.74 29.10 2.64
CA ALA A 2 6.47 30.24 2.05
C ALA A 2 7.41 30.96 3.04
N LYS A 3 6.90 31.35 4.21
CA LYS A 3 7.70 31.97 5.27
C LYS A 3 8.92 31.13 5.67
N VAL A 4 8.71 29.85 5.99
CA VAL A 4 9.79 28.94 6.39
C VAL A 4 10.85 28.80 5.29
N LEU A 5 10.44 28.68 4.02
CA LEU A 5 11.37 28.58 2.89
C LEU A 5 12.22 29.85 2.72
N SER A 6 11.60 31.01 2.91
CA SER A 6 12.31 32.30 2.91
C SER A 6 13.28 32.41 4.08
N ASP A 7 12.83 32.06 5.29
CA ASP A 7 13.63 32.17 6.52
C ASP A 7 14.90 31.29 6.47
N ILE A 8 14.84 30.14 5.80
CA ILE A 8 15.99 29.25 5.60
C ILE A 8 16.78 29.53 4.30
N GLY A 9 16.44 30.60 3.57
CA GLY A 9 17.25 31.13 2.46
C GLY A 9 16.99 30.54 1.07
N TYR A 10 15.91 29.78 0.85
CA TYR A 10 15.55 29.29 -0.48
C TYR A 10 14.95 30.43 -1.33
N LYS A 11 15.66 30.83 -2.38
CA LYS A 11 15.27 31.95 -3.27
C LYS A 11 14.61 31.51 -4.59
N ASN A 12 14.62 30.21 -4.90
CA ASN A 12 14.15 29.64 -6.16
C ASN A 12 12.93 28.72 -6.00
N VAL A 13 12.23 28.81 -4.86
CA VAL A 13 11.02 28.02 -4.58
C VAL A 13 9.84 28.97 -4.49
N TYR A 14 8.84 28.73 -5.34
CA TYR A 14 7.58 29.47 -5.36
C TYR A 14 6.47 28.57 -4.83
N THR A 15 5.51 29.15 -4.10
CA THR A 15 4.39 28.40 -3.51
C THR A 15 3.07 29.00 -3.92
N LYS A 16 2.09 28.16 -4.25
CA LYS A 16 0.70 28.55 -4.50
C LYS A 16 -0.23 27.77 -3.57
N ILE A 17 -1.23 28.45 -3.02
CA ILE A 17 -2.34 27.82 -2.31
C ILE A 17 -3.44 27.57 -3.34
N GLY A 18 -3.89 26.33 -3.48
CA GLY A 18 -4.93 25.95 -4.42
C GLY A 18 -5.13 24.44 -4.45
N ASP A 19 -6.11 24.00 -5.24
CA ASP A 19 -6.31 22.59 -5.54
C ASP A 19 -5.28 22.16 -6.61
N GLY A 20 -4.40 21.24 -6.21
CA GLY A 20 -3.32 20.74 -7.06
C GLY A 20 -3.80 20.01 -8.32
N PHE A 21 -5.08 19.62 -8.40
CA PHE A 21 -5.70 19.05 -9.60
C PHE A 21 -5.57 19.97 -10.83
N PHE A 22 -5.73 21.29 -10.62
CA PHE A 22 -5.68 22.28 -11.70
C PHE A 22 -4.26 22.73 -12.06
N GLY A 23 -3.25 22.32 -11.28
CA GLY A 23 -1.86 22.73 -11.49
C GLY A 23 -1.62 24.23 -11.27
N TRP A 24 -0.67 24.79 -12.02
CA TRP A 24 -0.28 26.19 -11.95
C TRP A 24 -0.06 26.72 -13.37
N GLN A 25 -1.18 26.95 -14.07
CA GLN A 25 -1.22 27.32 -15.49
C GLN A 25 -0.35 28.53 -15.83
N GLU A 26 -0.26 29.51 -14.94
CA GLU A 26 0.52 30.74 -15.14
C GLU A 26 2.05 30.50 -15.24
N HIS A 27 2.53 29.34 -14.78
CA HIS A 27 3.94 28.93 -14.86
C HIS A 27 4.18 27.76 -15.83
N ALA A 28 3.13 27.32 -16.52
CA ALA A 28 3.27 26.30 -17.54
C ALA A 28 4.03 26.86 -18.77
N PRO A 29 4.71 25.99 -19.54
CA PRO A 29 4.82 24.54 -19.34
C PRO A 29 5.90 24.15 -18.33
N PHE A 30 5.72 22.99 -17.69
CA PHE A 30 6.69 22.40 -16.78
C PHE A 30 7.51 21.31 -17.47
N ASP A 31 8.83 21.33 -17.28
CA ASP A 31 9.69 20.21 -17.68
C ASP A 31 9.38 18.94 -16.88
N ARG A 32 9.06 19.11 -15.60
CA ARG A 32 8.86 18.02 -14.64
C ARG A 32 7.66 18.33 -13.74
N ILE A 33 6.80 17.35 -13.52
CA ILE A 33 5.70 17.43 -12.55
C ILE A 33 5.81 16.24 -11.58
N ILE A 34 5.74 16.51 -10.28
CA ILE A 34 5.69 15.50 -9.23
C ILE A 34 4.37 15.68 -8.50
N VAL A 35 3.54 14.64 -8.48
CA VAL A 35 2.26 14.65 -7.78
C VAL A 35 2.35 13.73 -6.56
N THR A 36 2.10 14.27 -5.37
CA THR A 36 2.28 13.56 -4.08
C THR A 36 0.95 13.17 -3.43
N CYS A 37 -0.12 13.10 -4.22
CA CYS A 37 -1.43 12.59 -3.85
C CYS A 37 -2.03 11.84 -5.05
N SER A 38 -2.90 10.88 -4.80
CA SER A 38 -3.40 9.97 -5.84
C SER A 38 -4.79 10.33 -6.32
N PRO A 39 -4.95 10.80 -7.56
CA PRO A 39 -6.24 10.80 -8.26
C PRO A 39 -6.53 9.42 -8.90
N GLU A 40 -7.79 9.17 -9.26
CA GLU A 40 -8.17 7.95 -10.00
C GLU A 40 -7.60 7.92 -11.41
N ASN A 41 -7.53 9.09 -12.07
CA ASN A 41 -6.97 9.28 -13.39
C ASN A 41 -6.02 10.47 -13.41
N VAL A 42 -5.10 10.53 -14.37
CA VAL A 42 -4.19 11.68 -14.53
C VAL A 42 -5.02 12.93 -14.86
N PRO A 43 -4.95 14.02 -14.05
CA PRO A 43 -5.72 15.23 -14.30
C PRO A 43 -5.33 15.87 -15.63
N GLN A 44 -6.30 16.13 -16.50
CA GLN A 44 -6.06 16.75 -17.81
C GLN A 44 -5.29 18.09 -17.73
N PRO A 45 -5.57 19.00 -16.76
CA PRO A 45 -4.79 20.23 -16.63
C PRO A 45 -3.29 20.00 -16.45
N LEU A 46 -2.90 18.94 -15.73
CA LEU A 46 -1.48 18.61 -15.54
C LEU A 46 -0.84 18.04 -16.80
N ILE A 47 -1.61 17.34 -17.64
CA ILE A 47 -1.16 16.86 -18.96
C ILE A 47 -0.88 18.05 -19.88
N ASP A 48 -1.80 19.02 -19.89
CA ASP A 48 -1.71 20.21 -20.74
C ASP A 48 -0.54 21.09 -20.34
N GLN A 49 -0.28 21.20 -19.03
CA GLN A 49 0.82 21.98 -18.47
C GLN A 49 2.18 21.28 -18.54
N LEU A 50 2.25 19.99 -18.88
CA LEU A 50 3.52 19.28 -19.07
C LEU A 50 4.14 19.64 -20.44
N ALA A 51 5.41 20.03 -20.43
CA ALA A 51 6.18 20.31 -21.66
C ALA A 51 6.32 19.06 -22.54
N GLU A 52 6.48 19.24 -23.84
CA GLU A 52 6.89 18.17 -24.76
C GLU A 52 8.25 17.60 -24.34
N LYS A 53 8.43 16.28 -24.36
CA LYS A 53 9.56 15.56 -23.73
C LYS A 53 9.65 15.69 -22.20
N GLY A 54 8.70 16.37 -21.57
CA GLY A 54 8.58 16.48 -20.12
C GLY A 54 8.24 15.15 -19.46
N LEU A 55 8.49 15.08 -18.15
CA LEU A 55 8.19 13.92 -17.31
C LEU A 55 7.21 14.26 -16.20
N MET A 56 6.29 13.35 -15.93
CA MET A 56 5.44 13.41 -14.74
C MET A 56 5.57 12.12 -13.95
N ILE A 57 5.77 12.22 -12.64
CA ILE A 57 5.64 11.10 -11.73
C ILE A 57 4.38 11.30 -10.87
N ILE A 58 3.48 10.32 -10.92
CA ILE A 58 2.15 10.45 -10.31
C ILE A 58 1.63 9.07 -9.87
N PRO A 59 1.11 8.94 -8.63
CA PRO A 59 0.37 7.77 -8.21
C PRO A 59 -1.06 7.84 -8.77
N VAL A 60 -1.48 6.85 -9.55
CA VAL A 60 -2.82 6.83 -10.17
C VAL A 60 -3.53 5.54 -9.80
N GLY A 61 -4.81 5.64 -9.47
CA GLY A 61 -5.69 4.49 -9.31
C GLY A 61 -6.79 4.67 -8.27
N GLU A 62 -7.46 3.56 -7.98
CA GLU A 62 -8.49 3.51 -6.95
C GLU A 62 -7.89 3.81 -5.57
N ARG A 63 -8.74 4.16 -4.59
CA ARG A 63 -8.29 4.67 -3.29
C ARG A 63 -7.23 3.80 -2.60
N TYR A 64 -7.37 2.48 -2.66
CA TYR A 64 -6.43 1.51 -2.10
C TYR A 64 -5.73 0.66 -3.17
N GLN A 65 -5.82 1.01 -4.45
CA GLN A 65 -5.13 0.29 -5.53
C GLN A 65 -4.51 1.31 -6.46
N GLN A 66 -3.30 1.75 -6.11
CA GLN A 66 -2.59 2.79 -6.84
C GLN A 66 -1.30 2.23 -7.41
N MET A 67 -0.93 2.73 -8.58
CA MET A 67 0.33 2.45 -9.23
C MET A 67 1.07 3.77 -9.42
N LEU A 68 2.35 3.82 -9.02
CA LEU A 68 3.22 4.94 -9.31
C LEU A 68 3.63 4.84 -10.78
N TYR A 69 3.29 5.85 -11.58
CA TYR A 69 3.66 5.90 -12.99
C TYR A 69 4.73 6.96 -13.23
N LEU A 70 5.67 6.64 -14.13
CA LEU A 70 6.43 7.62 -14.89
C LEU A 70 5.70 7.85 -16.22
N LEU A 71 5.34 9.09 -16.49
CA LEU A 71 4.68 9.50 -17.72
C LEU A 71 5.65 10.38 -18.51
N ARG A 72 5.81 10.09 -19.80
CA ARG A 72 6.64 10.88 -20.71
C ARG A 72 5.75 11.47 -21.80
N LYS A 73 5.82 12.78 -22.00
CA LYS A 73 5.08 13.43 -23.09
C LYS A 73 5.88 13.31 -24.39
N LYS A 74 5.27 12.73 -25.42
CA LYS A 74 5.84 12.56 -26.75
C LYS A 74 4.77 12.79 -27.81
N ASN A 75 5.03 13.72 -28.73
CA ASN A 75 4.11 14.16 -29.78
C ASN A 75 2.71 14.48 -29.22
N GLY A 76 2.66 15.21 -28.08
CA GLY A 76 1.41 15.56 -27.41
C GLY A 76 0.68 14.43 -26.68
N LYS A 77 1.20 13.19 -26.70
CA LYS A 77 0.62 12.03 -26.00
C LYS A 77 1.48 11.62 -24.80
N LEU A 78 0.86 10.97 -23.82
CA LEU A 78 1.57 10.39 -22.69
C LEU A 78 1.89 8.92 -22.94
N GLU A 79 3.18 8.60 -23.00
CA GLU A 79 3.69 7.25 -22.84
C GLU A 79 3.74 6.95 -21.33
N ARG A 80 3.19 5.80 -20.90
CA ARG A 80 3.08 5.42 -19.49
C ARG A 80 4.00 4.25 -19.16
N GLU A 81 4.75 4.38 -18.08
CA GLU A 81 5.58 3.32 -17.49
C GLU A 81 5.12 3.08 -16.04
N ALA A 82 4.64 1.88 -15.75
CA ALA A 82 4.27 1.48 -14.39
C ALA A 82 5.56 1.18 -13.61
N LEU A 83 5.81 1.93 -12.53
CA LEU A 83 7.00 1.74 -11.71
C LEU A 83 6.75 0.72 -10.62
N ARG A 84 5.75 0.95 -9.76
CA ARG A 84 5.41 0.05 -8.65
C ARG A 84 4.07 0.35 -7.97
N PRO A 85 3.44 -0.66 -7.31
CA PRO A 85 2.26 -0.41 -6.49
C PRO A 85 2.59 0.48 -5.30
N THR A 86 1.66 1.35 -4.94
CA THR A 86 1.86 2.35 -3.88
C THR A 86 0.56 2.68 -3.15
N LEU A 87 0.66 3.42 -2.04
CA LEU A 87 -0.48 3.94 -1.29
C LEU A 87 -0.19 5.36 -0.83
N PHE A 88 -0.51 6.33 -1.68
CA PHE A 88 -0.49 7.75 -1.36
C PHE A 88 -1.84 8.20 -0.77
N VAL A 89 -1.81 9.35 -0.08
CA VAL A 89 -3.04 10.09 0.27
C VAL A 89 -3.87 10.33 -1.00
N PRO A 90 -5.21 10.22 -0.94
CA PRO A 90 -6.04 10.57 -2.08
C PRO A 90 -5.89 12.07 -2.39
N MET A 91 -5.92 12.42 -3.68
CA MET A 91 -6.14 13.81 -4.09
C MET A 91 -7.59 14.18 -3.76
N THR A 92 -7.78 15.27 -3.03
CA THR A 92 -9.09 15.79 -2.63
C THR A 92 -9.64 16.79 -3.65
N GLY A 93 -10.78 17.42 -3.36
CA GLY A 93 -11.35 18.44 -4.25
C GLY A 93 -11.89 17.80 -5.54
N GLN A 94 -11.62 18.44 -6.68
CA GLN A 94 -12.15 17.99 -7.97
C GLN A 94 -11.81 16.53 -8.29
N ALA A 95 -10.60 16.10 -7.93
CA ALA A 95 -10.15 14.72 -8.15
C ALA A 95 -10.97 13.67 -7.40
N GLU A 96 -11.51 14.04 -6.22
CA GLU A 96 -12.34 13.16 -5.42
C GLU A 96 -13.78 13.13 -5.96
N ASP A 97 -14.30 14.28 -6.39
CA ASP A 97 -15.60 14.39 -7.04
C ASP A 97 -15.65 13.58 -8.36
N ASP A 98 -14.55 13.53 -9.09
CA ASP A 98 -14.40 12.80 -10.34
C ASP A 98 -14.26 11.27 -10.17
N ARG A 99 -14.11 10.75 -8.94
CA ARG A 99 -13.93 9.31 -8.70
C ARG A 99 -15.15 8.51 -9.13
N LYS A 100 -14.94 7.58 -10.05
CA LYS A 100 -15.96 6.66 -10.55
C LYS A 100 -16.08 5.43 -9.66
N ILE A 101 -14.94 4.85 -9.28
CA ILE A 101 -14.90 3.64 -8.47
C ILE A 101 -14.84 4.03 -6.99
N LYS A 102 -15.93 3.74 -6.27
CA LYS A 102 -16.03 3.92 -4.83
C LYS A 102 -15.69 2.61 -4.14
N SER A 103 -14.80 2.69 -3.14
CA SER A 103 -14.49 1.53 -2.29
C SER A 103 -15.72 1.08 -1.52
N ASP A 104 -15.85 -0.22 -1.25
CA ASP A 104 -16.89 -0.80 -0.41
C ASP A 104 -16.35 -1.08 1.01
N PRO A 105 -16.57 -0.19 1.99
CA PRO A 105 -16.11 -0.39 3.36
C PRO A 105 -16.94 -1.41 4.16
N SER A 106 -18.03 -1.93 3.58
CA SER A 106 -18.85 -2.98 4.20
C SER A 106 -18.34 -4.39 3.87
N ASN A 107 -17.56 -4.52 2.79
CA ASN A 107 -16.99 -5.77 2.32
C ASN A 107 -15.46 -5.67 2.15
N PRO A 108 -14.70 -5.60 3.26
CA PRO A 108 -13.24 -5.56 3.19
C PRO A 108 -12.70 -6.81 2.51
N SER A 109 -11.76 -6.64 1.58
CA SER A 109 -11.05 -7.73 0.90
C SER A 109 -9.64 -7.31 0.52
N LEU A 110 -8.78 -8.31 0.30
CA LEU A 110 -7.41 -8.12 -0.19
C LEU A 110 -7.34 -8.50 -1.67
N VAL A 111 -6.68 -7.65 -2.45
CA VAL A 111 -6.26 -7.93 -3.82
C VAL A 111 -5.05 -8.84 -3.80
N ASN A 112 -5.08 -9.90 -4.60
CA ASN A 112 -3.94 -10.82 -4.76
C ASN A 112 -3.41 -11.33 -3.40
N GLY A 113 -4.31 -11.63 -2.45
CA GLY A 113 -3.95 -12.20 -1.15
C GLY A 113 -3.54 -13.67 -1.19
N ASP A 114 -3.83 -14.34 -2.31
CA ASP A 114 -3.39 -15.69 -2.67
C ASP A 114 -2.09 -15.69 -3.49
N PHE A 115 -1.56 -14.51 -3.84
CA PHE A 115 -0.30 -14.33 -4.57
C PHE A 115 -0.22 -15.04 -5.93
N GLN A 116 -1.36 -15.33 -6.56
CA GLN A 116 -1.40 -16.04 -7.84
C GLN A 116 -1.12 -15.13 -9.03
N GLN A 117 -1.30 -13.82 -8.88
CA GLN A 117 -0.84 -12.87 -9.89
C GLN A 117 0.68 -12.76 -9.82
N ARG A 118 1.34 -13.02 -10.95
CA ARG A 118 2.78 -12.94 -11.07
C ARG A 118 3.30 -11.53 -10.76
N PRO A 119 4.53 -11.41 -10.25
CA PRO A 119 5.19 -10.12 -10.07
C PRO A 119 5.17 -9.27 -11.36
N LEU A 120 5.09 -7.96 -11.19
CA LEU A 120 5.25 -6.99 -12.28
C LEU A 120 6.67 -7.09 -12.87
N ALA A 121 6.91 -6.41 -13.99
CA ALA A 121 8.25 -6.29 -14.55
C ALA A 121 9.27 -5.68 -13.55
N SER A 122 8.80 -4.90 -12.57
CA SER A 122 9.63 -4.35 -11.48
C SER A 122 10.02 -5.40 -10.42
N GLY A 123 9.41 -6.59 -10.45
CA GLY A 123 9.51 -7.60 -9.40
C GLY A 123 8.54 -7.39 -8.23
N ASP A 124 7.78 -6.29 -8.20
CA ASP A 124 6.79 -6.04 -7.15
C ASP A 124 5.54 -6.93 -7.32
N ILE A 125 5.02 -7.45 -6.21
CA ILE A 125 3.72 -8.14 -6.14
C ILE A 125 2.58 -7.16 -6.45
N PRO A 126 1.70 -7.43 -7.43
CA PRO A 126 0.54 -6.59 -7.71
C PRO A 126 -0.39 -6.41 -6.50
N GLY A 127 -0.90 -5.19 -6.30
CA GLY A 127 -1.86 -4.87 -5.24
C GLY A 127 -1.25 -4.63 -3.85
N TRP A 128 0.03 -4.92 -3.66
CA TRP A 128 0.72 -4.77 -2.38
C TRP A 128 1.83 -3.73 -2.46
N TYR A 129 2.06 -2.96 -1.41
CA TYR A 129 3.01 -1.85 -1.39
C TYR A 129 4.07 -2.00 -0.31
N TYR A 130 5.09 -1.13 -0.38
CA TYR A 130 6.21 -1.07 0.57
C TYR A 130 6.89 -2.41 0.80
N GLN A 131 7.04 -3.17 -0.28
CA GLN A 131 7.58 -4.53 -0.32
C GLN A 131 9.08 -4.52 -0.02
N ARG A 132 9.50 -5.30 0.98
CA ARG A 132 10.90 -5.36 1.46
C ARG A 132 11.28 -6.75 1.93
N GLY A 133 12.43 -7.25 1.47
CA GLY A 133 13.01 -8.51 1.96
C GLY A 133 12.10 -9.71 1.75
N LEU A 134 11.47 -9.79 0.59
CA LEU A 134 10.56 -10.88 0.21
C LEU A 134 10.89 -11.41 -1.18
N ASN A 135 10.56 -12.68 -1.40
CA ASN A 135 10.62 -13.35 -2.68
C ASN A 135 9.24 -13.91 -3.02
N TRP A 136 8.80 -13.75 -4.26
CA TRP A 136 7.69 -14.52 -4.80
C TRP A 136 8.20 -15.89 -5.22
N LYS A 137 7.53 -16.95 -4.82
CA LYS A 137 7.91 -18.33 -5.15
C LYS A 137 6.73 -19.09 -5.74
N SER A 138 7.08 -20.05 -6.58
CA SER A 138 6.16 -21.03 -7.18
C SER A 138 6.69 -22.43 -6.83
N ASP A 139 5.95 -23.15 -6.00
CA ASP A 139 6.30 -24.48 -5.51
C ASP A 139 5.01 -25.25 -5.19
N SER A 140 4.87 -26.47 -5.73
CA SER A 140 3.69 -27.31 -5.53
C SER A 140 3.48 -27.77 -4.08
N VAL A 141 4.49 -27.58 -3.22
CA VAL A 141 4.36 -27.80 -1.76
C VAL A 141 3.49 -26.71 -1.09
N ALA A 142 3.29 -25.57 -1.74
CA ALA A 142 2.46 -24.48 -1.22
C ALA A 142 0.95 -24.72 -1.40
N PRO A 143 0.09 -24.15 -0.52
CA PRO A 143 -1.37 -24.33 -0.59
C PRO A 143 -2.04 -23.87 -1.89
N SER A 144 -1.45 -22.90 -2.58
CA SER A 144 -1.91 -22.37 -3.87
C SER A 144 -0.88 -22.49 -5.00
N GLU A 145 0.19 -23.27 -4.89
CA GLU A 145 1.37 -23.22 -5.79
C GLU A 145 2.23 -21.95 -5.60
N ASN A 146 1.67 -20.73 -5.65
CA ASN A 146 2.44 -19.51 -5.46
C ASN A 146 2.23 -18.86 -4.10
N PHE A 147 3.27 -18.22 -3.59
CA PHE A 147 3.29 -17.62 -2.26
C PHE A 147 4.38 -16.56 -2.15
N VAL A 148 4.37 -15.80 -1.06
CA VAL A 148 5.46 -14.90 -0.70
C VAL A 148 6.27 -15.48 0.45
N GLU A 149 7.58 -15.40 0.35
CA GLU A 149 8.53 -15.81 1.38
C GLU A 149 9.35 -14.62 1.83
N PHE A 150 9.45 -14.42 3.14
CA PHE A 150 10.33 -13.45 3.74
C PHE A 150 11.52 -14.16 4.36
N GLU A 151 12.70 -13.60 4.15
CA GLU A 151 13.93 -14.08 4.75
C GLU A 151 14.66 -12.92 5.41
N ASN A 152 15.10 -13.14 6.64
CA ASN A 152 15.88 -12.15 7.37
C ASN A 152 16.88 -12.82 8.30
N ASP A 153 18.14 -12.38 8.24
CA ASP A 153 19.25 -12.81 9.08
C ASP A 153 19.69 -11.73 10.08
N THR A 154 19.19 -10.51 9.93
CA THR A 154 19.58 -9.35 10.72
C THR A 154 18.42 -8.92 11.64
N PRO A 155 18.50 -9.14 12.97
CA PRO A 155 17.48 -8.68 13.91
C PRO A 155 17.19 -7.19 13.77
N GLY A 156 15.91 -6.79 13.85
CA GLY A 156 15.48 -5.40 13.68
C GLY A 156 15.38 -4.93 12.23
N ARG A 157 15.85 -5.69 11.24
CA ARG A 157 15.69 -5.33 9.82
C ARG A 157 14.23 -5.61 9.38
N PRO A 158 13.45 -4.59 8.98
CA PRO A 158 12.06 -4.79 8.61
C PRO A 158 11.93 -5.48 7.26
N THR A 159 11.29 -6.66 7.24
CA THR A 159 10.84 -7.33 6.02
C THR A 159 9.32 -7.46 6.07
N GLN A 160 8.65 -6.90 5.06
CA GLN A 160 7.19 -6.81 5.02
C GLN A 160 6.65 -6.42 3.63
N LEU A 161 5.36 -6.64 3.43
CA LEU A 161 4.52 -5.97 2.43
C LEU A 161 3.19 -5.55 3.08
N LEU A 162 2.53 -4.56 2.49
CA LEU A 162 1.37 -3.88 3.06
C LEU A 162 0.25 -3.74 2.03
N GLN A 163 -1.00 -3.79 2.46
CA GLN A 163 -2.17 -3.47 1.63
C GLN A 163 -3.20 -2.68 2.43
N GLY A 164 -3.77 -1.64 1.83
CA GLY A 164 -4.85 -0.85 2.40
C GLY A 164 -6.18 -1.52 2.13
N VAL A 165 -7.08 -1.50 3.10
CA VAL A 165 -8.39 -2.14 3.02
C VAL A 165 -9.47 -1.15 3.42
N PRO A 166 -10.51 -0.93 2.60
CA PRO A 166 -11.66 -0.13 3.01
C PRO A 166 -12.38 -0.85 4.16
N LEU A 167 -12.61 -0.14 5.26
CA LEU A 167 -13.30 -0.71 6.41
C LEU A 167 -13.97 0.37 7.25
N ASP A 168 -15.28 0.27 7.44
CA ASP A 168 -16.03 1.18 8.32
C ASP A 168 -16.54 0.43 9.56
N GLY A 169 -15.97 0.76 10.73
CA GLY A 169 -16.34 0.17 12.01
C GLY A 169 -17.78 0.46 12.47
N ARG A 170 -18.46 1.44 11.85
CA ARG A 170 -19.89 1.67 12.06
C ARG A 170 -20.73 0.53 11.48
N ILE A 171 -20.27 -0.04 10.36
CA ILE A 171 -20.97 -1.08 9.58
C ILE A 171 -20.45 -2.46 9.97
N VAL A 172 -19.14 -2.68 9.83
CA VAL A 172 -18.47 -3.97 10.11
C VAL A 172 -17.98 -3.99 11.55
N LYS A 173 -18.57 -4.84 12.40
CA LYS A 173 -18.21 -4.94 13.83
C LYS A 173 -17.10 -5.95 14.10
N ARG A 174 -16.96 -6.94 13.23
CA ARG A 174 -15.98 -8.01 13.34
C ARG A 174 -15.50 -8.40 11.96
N ILE A 175 -14.24 -8.78 11.90
CA ILE A 175 -13.62 -9.39 10.72
C ILE A 175 -13.02 -10.73 11.12
N ASN A 176 -12.94 -11.64 10.15
CA ASN A 176 -12.06 -12.79 10.19
C ASN A 176 -10.81 -12.43 9.39
N LEU A 177 -9.64 -12.67 9.98
CA LEU A 177 -8.37 -12.62 9.29
C LEU A 177 -7.79 -14.03 9.32
N SER A 178 -7.48 -14.57 8.14
CA SER A 178 -6.83 -15.87 7.98
C SER A 178 -5.65 -15.81 7.03
N ALA A 179 -4.76 -16.77 7.17
CA ALA A 179 -3.62 -16.99 6.28
C ALA A 179 -3.16 -18.45 6.36
N GLN A 180 -2.56 -18.94 5.28
CA GLN A 180 -1.67 -20.08 5.34
C GLN A 180 -0.27 -19.59 5.67
N VAL A 181 0.42 -20.30 6.55
CA VAL A 181 1.78 -19.94 6.98
C VAL A 181 2.68 -21.15 7.13
N GLN A 182 3.93 -21.00 6.71
CA GLN A 182 5.04 -21.92 7.00
C GLN A 182 6.19 -21.12 7.61
N THR A 183 6.90 -21.71 8.57
CA THR A 183 8.08 -21.07 9.19
C THR A 183 9.26 -22.03 9.23
N LYS A 184 10.47 -21.48 9.10
CA LYS A 184 11.72 -22.22 9.25
C LYS A 184 12.70 -21.40 10.09
N SER A 185 13.05 -21.96 11.25
CA SER A 185 14.03 -21.39 12.18
C SER A 185 13.72 -19.94 12.58
N VAL A 186 12.44 -19.57 12.65
CA VAL A 186 12.03 -18.21 12.97
C VAL A 186 12.33 -17.90 14.42
N ARG A 187 13.00 -16.77 14.67
CA ARG A 187 13.33 -16.26 16.00
C ARG A 187 12.91 -14.81 16.10
N GLN A 188 12.48 -14.43 17.30
CA GLN A 188 12.18 -13.03 17.63
C GLN A 188 13.37 -12.11 17.30
N GLY A 189 13.06 -10.90 16.86
CA GLY A 189 14.04 -9.84 16.70
C GLY A 189 14.47 -9.24 18.04
N LEU A 190 14.89 -7.98 18.01
CA LEU A 190 15.40 -7.25 19.18
C LEU A 190 14.28 -6.97 20.19
N ASP A 191 13.10 -6.60 19.68
CA ASP A 191 11.94 -6.25 20.50
C ASP A 191 10.87 -7.34 20.51
N ARG A 192 10.02 -7.34 21.55
CA ARG A 192 8.89 -8.29 21.69
C ARG A 192 7.85 -8.19 20.57
N ASN A 193 7.86 -7.08 19.82
CA ASN A 193 6.95 -6.83 18.71
C ASN A 193 7.55 -7.21 17.35
N GLU A 194 8.83 -7.59 17.29
CA GLU A 194 9.51 -8.03 16.07
C GLU A 194 9.32 -9.55 15.90
N LEU A 195 8.10 -9.93 15.55
CA LEU A 195 7.68 -11.31 15.37
C LEU A 195 6.90 -11.47 14.06
N PRO A 196 7.04 -12.60 13.34
CA PRO A 196 6.31 -12.78 12.11
C PRO A 196 4.82 -12.91 12.35
N ALA A 197 4.04 -12.19 11.57
CA ALA A 197 2.60 -12.16 11.71
C ALA A 197 1.93 -11.66 10.43
N VAL A 198 0.62 -11.85 10.37
CA VAL A 198 -0.26 -10.97 9.61
C VAL A 198 -0.85 -9.97 10.59
N ALA A 199 -0.45 -8.71 10.48
CA ALA A 199 -0.96 -7.62 11.31
C ALA A 199 -2.06 -6.86 10.57
N ILE A 200 -3.13 -6.49 11.28
CA ILE A 200 -4.12 -5.53 10.79
C ILE A 200 -4.18 -4.33 11.73
N ARG A 201 -3.98 -3.14 11.16
CA ARG A 201 -4.01 -1.85 11.85
C ARG A 201 -5.28 -1.11 11.46
N PHE A 202 -5.99 -0.57 12.45
CA PHE A 202 -7.23 0.18 12.25
C PHE A 202 -6.97 1.66 12.47
N TYR A 203 -7.50 2.51 11.59
CA TYR A 203 -7.30 3.95 11.63
C TYR A 203 -8.63 4.71 11.61
N ASP A 204 -8.67 5.84 12.30
CA ASP A 204 -9.81 6.77 12.25
C ASP A 204 -9.78 7.67 10.99
N GLN A 205 -10.74 8.59 10.88
CA GLN A 205 -10.84 9.53 9.76
C GLN A 205 -9.63 10.48 9.64
N SER A 206 -8.93 10.75 10.75
CA SER A 206 -7.73 11.59 10.80
C SER A 206 -6.45 10.77 10.64
N ARG A 207 -6.56 9.46 10.35
CA ARG A 207 -5.46 8.50 10.26
C ARG A 207 -4.69 8.28 11.55
N ASN A 208 -5.33 8.51 12.69
CA ASN A 208 -4.76 8.08 13.96
C ASN A 208 -4.94 6.56 14.11
N LEU A 209 -3.89 5.88 14.59
CA LEU A 209 -3.94 4.45 14.86
C LEU A 209 -4.86 4.17 16.06
N LEU A 210 -5.93 3.41 15.85
CA LEU A 210 -6.88 3.01 16.89
C LEU A 210 -6.45 1.72 17.58
N ALA A 211 -6.04 0.72 16.79
CA ALA A 211 -5.60 -0.57 17.30
C ALA A 211 -4.74 -1.31 16.28
N THR A 212 -3.86 -2.20 16.77
CA THR A 212 -3.19 -3.21 15.95
C THR A 212 -3.57 -4.59 16.48
N GLN A 213 -3.95 -5.49 15.58
CA GLN A 213 -4.25 -6.87 15.88
C GLN A 213 -3.33 -7.77 15.07
N PHE A 214 -2.97 -8.93 15.63
CA PHE A 214 -2.02 -9.85 15.04
C PHE A 214 -2.62 -11.25 14.92
N LEU A 215 -2.59 -11.81 13.71
CA LEU A 215 -2.63 -13.24 13.48
C LEU A 215 -1.19 -13.76 13.56
N GLY A 216 -0.88 -14.47 14.64
CA GLY A 216 0.48 -14.78 15.07
C GLY A 216 0.66 -14.50 16.57
N PRO A 217 1.92 -14.43 17.07
CA PRO A 217 3.17 -14.55 16.31
C PRO A 217 3.43 -15.98 15.81
N PHE A 218 4.16 -16.10 14.71
CA PHE A 218 4.62 -17.39 14.19
C PHE A 218 6.11 -17.56 14.51
N GLN A 219 6.48 -18.61 15.24
CA GLN A 219 7.86 -18.84 15.68
C GLN A 219 8.32 -20.26 15.39
N GLY A 220 9.64 -20.47 15.43
CA GLY A 220 10.25 -21.78 15.25
C GLY A 220 10.09 -22.32 13.82
N THR A 221 10.02 -23.65 13.72
CA THR A 221 9.89 -24.37 12.44
C THR A 221 8.57 -25.12 12.42
N ALA A 222 7.76 -24.87 11.40
CA ALA A 222 6.48 -25.53 11.21
C ALA A 222 6.16 -25.64 9.73
N LYS A 223 5.54 -26.76 9.33
CA LYS A 223 5.00 -26.96 7.98
C LYS A 223 3.83 -25.98 7.73
N TRP A 224 3.41 -25.89 6.46
CA TRP A 224 2.21 -25.16 6.07
C TRP A 224 1.02 -25.56 6.95
N ARG A 225 0.34 -24.55 7.47
CA ARG A 225 -0.88 -24.68 8.25
C ARG A 225 -1.75 -23.44 8.07
N GLU A 226 -3.05 -23.63 8.25
CA GLU A 226 -3.99 -22.52 8.30
C GLU A 226 -4.02 -21.90 9.70
N GLU A 227 -4.04 -20.58 9.73
CA GLU A 227 -4.23 -19.78 10.93
C GLU A 227 -5.39 -18.83 10.68
N SER A 228 -6.33 -18.73 11.61
CA SER A 228 -7.52 -17.89 11.47
C SER A 228 -7.96 -17.33 12.81
N ARG A 229 -8.33 -16.05 12.85
CA ARG A 229 -8.82 -15.40 14.07
C ARG A 229 -9.83 -14.30 13.76
N ASN A 230 -10.85 -14.19 14.61
CA ASN A 230 -11.82 -13.11 14.55
C ASN A 230 -11.38 -11.92 15.41
N PHE A 231 -11.38 -10.73 14.83
CA PHE A 231 -11.05 -9.48 15.52
C PHE A 231 -12.26 -8.56 15.59
N ARG A 232 -12.36 -7.80 16.69
CA ARG A 232 -13.31 -6.68 16.79
C ARG A 232 -12.75 -5.49 16.01
N VAL A 233 -13.62 -4.80 15.30
CA VAL A 233 -13.30 -3.55 14.60
C VAL A 233 -13.74 -2.38 15.49
N PRO A 234 -12.83 -1.48 15.90
CA PRO A 234 -13.20 -0.25 16.61
C PRO A 234 -14.23 0.56 15.81
N GLN A 235 -15.23 1.13 16.47
CA GLN A 235 -16.36 1.80 15.79
C GLN A 235 -15.92 3.03 14.97
N GLU A 236 -14.83 3.67 15.39
CA GLU A 236 -14.21 4.84 14.81
C GLU A 236 -13.42 4.52 13.54
N THR A 237 -13.18 3.24 13.24
CA THR A 237 -12.41 2.80 12.08
C THR A 237 -13.02 3.31 10.78
N ARG A 238 -12.18 3.89 9.91
CA ARG A 238 -12.51 4.31 8.53
C ARG A 238 -11.65 3.67 7.47
N GLU A 239 -10.48 3.17 7.85
CA GLU A 239 -9.62 2.37 6.99
C GLU A 239 -8.80 1.39 7.83
N ALA A 240 -8.33 0.33 7.19
CA ALA A 240 -7.38 -0.59 7.79
C ALA A 240 -6.18 -0.82 6.88
N ILE A 241 -5.04 -1.17 7.47
CA ILE A 241 -3.86 -1.62 6.74
C ILE A 241 -3.51 -3.02 7.21
N VAL A 242 -3.45 -3.95 6.27
CA VAL A 242 -2.89 -5.29 6.48
C VAL A 242 -1.40 -5.25 6.16
N ALA A 243 -0.59 -5.76 7.08
CA ALA A 243 0.84 -5.93 6.91
C ALA A 243 1.19 -7.40 7.13
N VAL A 244 2.13 -7.92 6.35
CA VAL A 244 2.59 -9.29 6.44
C VAL A 244 4.11 -9.26 6.41
N GLY A 245 4.77 -10.05 7.25
CA GLY A 245 6.22 -10.18 7.20
C GLY A 245 6.84 -10.67 8.49
N LEU A 246 8.15 -10.51 8.59
CA LEU A 246 8.92 -10.84 9.80
C LEU A 246 8.99 -9.65 10.78
N PHE A 247 8.71 -8.42 10.32
CA PHE A 247 8.71 -7.19 11.12
C PHE A 247 9.98 -6.92 11.95
N GLY A 248 11.11 -7.56 11.64
CA GLY A 248 12.37 -7.47 12.41
C GLY A 248 12.87 -8.82 12.96
N ALA A 249 12.00 -9.84 12.97
CA ALA A 249 12.38 -11.21 13.30
C ALA A 249 13.37 -11.80 12.30
N THR A 250 14.11 -12.84 12.70
CA THR A 250 15.03 -13.58 11.83
C THR A 250 14.48 -14.96 11.48
N GLY A 251 15.04 -15.60 10.45
CA GLY A 251 14.59 -16.86 9.87
C GLY A 251 13.80 -16.66 8.58
N VAL A 252 12.99 -17.66 8.24
CA VAL A 252 12.17 -17.66 7.02
C VAL A 252 10.70 -17.86 7.39
N ALA A 253 9.83 -17.02 6.86
CA ALA A 253 8.38 -17.19 6.96
C ALA A 253 7.74 -17.04 5.58
N ALA A 254 6.92 -18.00 5.20
CA ALA A 254 6.17 -18.01 3.95
C ALA A 254 4.68 -17.87 4.23
N PHE A 255 3.98 -17.12 3.38
CA PHE A 255 2.57 -16.79 3.53
C PHE A 255 1.81 -16.94 2.21
N ASP A 256 0.60 -17.46 2.32
CA ASP A 256 -0.32 -17.69 1.20
C ASP A 256 -1.78 -17.54 1.70
N LYS A 257 -2.75 -17.40 0.79
CA LYS A 257 -4.20 -17.32 1.05
C LYS A 257 -4.54 -16.37 2.21
N ILE A 258 -4.00 -15.16 2.17
CA ILE A 258 -4.28 -14.14 3.16
C ILE A 258 -5.64 -13.53 2.86
N VAL A 259 -6.57 -13.65 3.79
CA VAL A 259 -7.96 -13.29 3.60
C VAL A 259 -8.45 -12.42 4.75
N VAL A 260 -9.06 -11.29 4.42
CA VAL A 260 -9.88 -10.50 5.33
C VAL A 260 -11.31 -10.59 4.84
N ARG A 261 -12.24 -10.92 5.73
CA ARG A 261 -13.68 -10.95 5.43
C ARG A 261 -14.48 -10.37 6.60
N PRO A 262 -15.59 -9.67 6.34
CA PRO A 262 -16.53 -9.31 7.39
C PRO A 262 -17.15 -10.60 7.97
N VAL A 263 -17.34 -10.63 9.29
CA VAL A 263 -18.11 -11.71 9.93
C VAL A 263 -19.53 -11.19 10.09
N GLY A 264 -20.50 -11.92 9.52
CA GLY A 264 -21.92 -11.66 9.72
C GLY A 264 -22.28 -11.65 11.20
N ARG A 265 -23.40 -11.00 11.54
CA ARG A 265 -23.97 -11.11 12.88
C ARG A 265 -24.44 -12.54 13.15
#